data_AF-A0A0D2JDI8-F1
#
_entry.id   AF-A0A0D2JDI8-F1
#
_cell.length_a   1.000
_cell.length_b   1.000
_cell.length_c   1.000
_cell.angle_alpha   90.00
_cell.angle_beta   90.00
_cell.angle_gamma   90.00
#
_symmetry.space_group_name_H-M   'P 1'
#
loop_
_entity.id
_entity.type
_entity.pdbx_description
1 polymer ?
#
loop_
_entity_poly.entity_id
_entity_poly.type
_entity_poly.pdbx_seq_one_letter_code
_entity_poly.pdbx_strand_id
1 'polypeptide(L)'
;MHSHGVLKFPSKDRYEGQFEQGLMDGYGVYVWADGTIYRGDWVQGRMHGCGVKIWRRPDGGIGSQEGKFLGDEFVGPVMPCSKDGAFEAAVEADMASYQARSFQVRGRW
;
A
#
# COMPACT_ATOMS: atom_id res chain seq x y z
N MET A 1 4.09 21.27 2.97
CA MET A 1 2.63 21.49 2.89
C MET A 1 2.12 20.51 1.84
N HIS A 2 1.50 19.41 2.25
CA HIS A 2 0.79 18.56 1.28
C HIS A 2 -0.51 19.29 0.95
N SER A 3 -0.73 19.57 -0.33
CA SER A 3 -2.01 20.10 -0.78
C SER A 3 -2.92 18.92 -1.10
N HIS A 4 -4.17 18.97 -0.67
CA HIS A 4 -5.20 18.06 -1.15
C HIS A 4 -5.92 18.71 -2.33
N GLY A 5 -6.23 17.92 -3.35
CA GLY A 5 -6.87 18.44 -4.54
C GLY A 5 -7.58 17.37 -5.37
N VAL A 6 -8.20 17.83 -6.44
CA VAL A 6 -8.80 16.98 -7.47
C VAL A 6 -8.18 17.35 -8.80
N LEU A 7 -7.48 16.41 -9.41
CA LEU A 7 -6.93 16.54 -10.75
C LEU A 7 -7.87 15.83 -11.73
N LYS A 8 -8.38 16.56 -12.71
CA LYS A 8 -9.23 16.01 -13.77
C LYS A 8 -8.43 16.02 -15.06
N PHE A 9 -8.31 14.87 -15.70
CA PHE A 9 -7.59 14.73 -16.95
C PHE A 9 -8.55 14.86 -18.15
N PRO A 10 -8.06 15.33 -19.31
CA PRO A 10 -8.84 15.33 -20.56
C PRO A 10 -9.32 13.93 -20.97
N SER A 11 -8.58 12.89 -20.57
CA SER A 11 -8.92 11.47 -20.78
C SER A 11 -10.17 11.02 -20.02
N LYS A 12 -10.79 11.88 -19.20
CA LYS A 12 -11.85 11.60 -18.20
C LYS A 12 -11.38 10.87 -16.95
N ASP A 13 -10.09 10.63 -16.83
CA ASP A 13 -9.50 10.17 -15.58
C ASP A 13 -9.60 11.27 -14.51
N ARG A 14 -9.71 10.86 -13.26
CA ARG A 14 -9.78 11.76 -12.11
C ARG A 14 -8.93 11.22 -10.98
N TYR A 15 -8.06 12.05 -10.46
CA TYR A 15 -7.35 11.78 -9.22
C TYR A 15 -7.83 12.72 -8.12
N GLU A 16 -8.00 12.17 -6.92
CA GLU A 16 -8.36 12.92 -5.72
C GLU A 16 -7.48 12.44 -4.57
N GLY A 17 -6.67 13.35 -4.03
CA GLY A 17 -5.68 12.95 -3.04
C GLY A 17 -4.72 14.06 -2.69
N GLN A 18 -3.61 13.63 -2.11
CA GLN A 18 -2.50 14.50 -1.74
C GLN A 18 -1.60 14.78 -2.95
N PHE A 19 -1.03 15.96 -2.95
CA PHE A 19 -0.07 16.41 -3.94
C PHE A 19 1.14 16.97 -3.23
N GLU A 20 2.30 16.66 -3.79
CA GLU A 20 3.57 17.26 -3.43
C GLU A 20 4.25 17.77 -4.70
N GLN A 21 4.67 19.03 -4.68
CA GLN A 21 5.31 19.70 -5.83
C GLN A 21 4.51 19.63 -7.15
N GLY A 22 3.18 19.53 -7.06
CA GLY A 22 2.28 19.42 -8.22
C GLY A 22 2.17 18.02 -8.81
N LEU A 23 2.81 17.02 -8.19
CA LEU A 23 2.66 15.60 -8.52
C LEU A 23 1.78 14.91 -7.49
N MET A 24 1.14 13.80 -7.90
CA MET A 24 0.32 12.97 -7.00
C MET A 24 1.28 12.27 -6.02
N ASP A 25 1.13 12.57 -4.74
CA ASP A 25 2.04 12.07 -3.70
C ASP A 25 1.31 11.89 -2.38
N GLY A 26 1.57 10.80 -1.67
CA GLY A 26 0.83 10.38 -0.49
C GLY A 26 -0.47 9.65 -0.85
N TYR A 27 -1.44 9.68 0.05
CA TYR A 27 -2.67 8.90 -0.13
C TYR A 27 -3.63 9.54 -1.13
N GLY A 28 -4.16 8.74 -2.06
CA GLY A 28 -5.12 9.21 -3.05
C GLY A 28 -5.93 8.13 -3.74
N VAL A 29 -6.98 8.58 -4.42
CA VAL A 29 -7.92 7.78 -5.20
C VAL A 29 -7.82 8.22 -6.65
N TYR A 30 -7.47 7.29 -7.54
CA TYR A 30 -7.49 7.50 -8.97
C TYR A 30 -8.65 6.72 -9.58
N VAL A 31 -9.45 7.39 -10.40
CA VAL A 31 -10.55 6.83 -11.16
C VAL A 31 -10.20 6.96 -12.62
N TRP A 32 -10.02 5.83 -13.30
CA TRP A 32 -9.83 5.78 -14.74
C TRP A 32 -11.18 5.95 -15.45
N ALA A 33 -11.12 6.42 -16.70
CA ALA A 33 -12.27 6.62 -17.56
C ALA A 33 -13.06 5.34 -17.87
N ASP A 34 -12.43 4.17 -17.76
CA ASP A 34 -13.05 2.84 -17.89
C ASP A 34 -13.89 2.45 -16.65
N GLY A 35 -13.83 3.25 -15.58
CA GLY A 35 -14.48 2.96 -14.29
C GLY A 35 -13.62 2.12 -13.34
N THR A 36 -12.38 1.79 -13.71
CA THR A 36 -11.39 1.25 -12.79
C THR A 36 -11.07 2.31 -11.73
N ILE A 37 -10.87 1.88 -10.50
CA ILE A 37 -10.57 2.72 -9.35
C ILE A 37 -9.33 2.15 -8.67
N TYR A 38 -8.37 2.99 -8.31
CA TYR A 38 -7.27 2.66 -7.44
C TYR A 38 -7.30 3.57 -6.22
N ARG A 39 -7.13 2.98 -5.05
CA ARG A 39 -7.07 3.69 -3.78
C ARG A 39 -5.84 3.21 -3.03
N GLY A 40 -4.88 4.08 -2.79
CA GLY A 40 -3.63 3.68 -2.16
C GLY A 40 -2.66 4.84 -2.00
N ASP A 41 -1.41 4.50 -1.71
CA ASP A 41 -0.33 5.45 -1.67
C ASP A 41 0.18 5.77 -3.08
N TRP A 42 0.62 7.00 -3.26
CA TRP A 42 1.17 7.53 -4.49
C TRP A 42 2.53 8.14 -4.19
N VAL A 43 3.48 7.95 -5.09
CA VAL A 43 4.79 8.59 -5.00
C VAL A 43 5.15 9.11 -6.39
N GLN A 44 5.36 10.42 -6.50
CA GLN A 44 5.74 11.07 -7.75
C GLN A 44 4.84 10.71 -8.96
N GLY A 45 3.53 10.60 -8.75
CA GLY A 45 2.58 10.28 -9.82
C GLY A 45 2.36 8.80 -10.09
N ARG A 46 2.99 7.89 -9.34
CA ARG A 46 2.88 6.44 -9.54
C ARG A 46 2.26 5.74 -8.34
N MET A 47 1.55 4.64 -8.59
CA MET A 47 1.00 3.80 -7.54
C MET A 47 2.13 3.20 -6.70
N HIS A 48 2.03 3.36 -5.39
CA HIS A 48 3.05 2.91 -4.43
C HIS A 48 2.40 2.34 -3.17
N GLY A 49 3.20 1.71 -2.32
CA GLY A 49 2.78 1.35 -0.97
C GLY A 49 1.61 0.37 -0.97
N CYS A 50 0.69 0.55 -0.01
CA CYS A 50 -0.48 -0.31 0.09
C CYS A 50 -1.63 0.29 -0.71
N GLY A 51 -2.22 -0.51 -1.59
CA GLY A 51 -3.31 -0.05 -2.43
C GLY A 51 -4.34 -1.14 -2.71
N VAL A 52 -5.50 -0.67 -3.18
CA VAL A 52 -6.62 -1.49 -3.63
C VAL A 52 -7.02 -1.00 -5.01
N LYS A 53 -6.90 -1.87 -6.01
CA LYS A 53 -7.36 -1.66 -7.38
C LYS A 53 -8.67 -2.40 -7.59
N ILE A 54 -9.70 -1.70 -8.05
CA ILE A 54 -11.05 -2.22 -8.32
C ILE A 54 -11.34 -1.97 -9.80
N TRP A 55 -11.73 -2.99 -10.55
CA TRP A 55 -12.09 -2.84 -11.96
C TRP A 55 -13.37 -3.60 -12.28
N ARG A 56 -14.08 -3.14 -13.31
CA ARG A 56 -15.22 -3.88 -13.86
C ARG A 56 -14.71 -4.95 -14.80
N ARG A 57 -15.10 -6.20 -14.54
CA ARG A 57 -14.78 -7.33 -15.41
C ARG A 57 -15.78 -7.39 -16.59
N PRO A 58 -15.40 -8.02 -17.71
CA PRO A 58 -16.30 -8.17 -18.86
C PRO A 58 -17.58 -8.97 -18.57
N ASP A 59 -17.56 -9.85 -17.57
CA ASP A 59 -18.70 -10.63 -17.09
C ASP A 59 -19.72 -9.82 -16.27
N GLY A 60 -19.49 -8.51 -16.10
CA GLY A 60 -20.29 -7.63 -15.25
C GLY A 60 -19.95 -7.72 -13.76
N GLY A 61 -19.04 -8.61 -13.37
CA GLY A 61 -18.50 -8.71 -12.03
C GLY A 61 -17.53 -7.58 -11.70
N ILE A 62 -17.22 -7.44 -10.41
CA ILE A 62 -16.21 -6.50 -9.91
C ILE A 62 -14.96 -7.31 -9.54
N GLY A 63 -13.83 -7.00 -10.15
CA GLY A 63 -12.53 -7.47 -9.72
C GLY A 63 -11.92 -6.50 -8.71
N SER A 64 -11.30 -7.04 -7.67
CA SER A 64 -10.47 -6.27 -6.74
C SER A 64 -9.10 -6.93 -6.59
N GLN A 65 -8.07 -6.10 -6.40
CA GLN A 65 -6.70 -6.52 -6.12
C GLN A 65 -6.13 -5.62 -5.04
N GLU A 66 -5.82 -6.22 -3.90
CA GLU A 66 -5.27 -5.54 -2.73
C GLU A 66 -3.84 -6.02 -2.50
N GLY A 67 -2.93 -5.09 -2.21
CA GLY A 67 -1.56 -5.44 -1.88
C GLY A 67 -0.58 -4.30 -2.10
N LYS A 68 0.68 -4.65 -2.33
CA LYS A 68 1.77 -3.70 -2.51
C LYS A 68 1.89 -3.30 -3.96
N PHE A 69 1.96 -2.01 -4.20
CA PHE A 69 2.27 -1.44 -5.51
C PHE A 69 3.64 -0.75 -5.46
N LEU A 70 4.43 -0.89 -6.51
CA LEU A 70 5.73 -0.24 -6.63
C LEU A 70 5.89 0.29 -8.05
N GLY A 71 5.59 1.56 -8.26
CA GLY A 71 5.76 2.18 -9.58
C GLY A 71 4.79 1.63 -10.60
N ASP A 72 3.51 1.51 -10.22
CA ASP A 72 2.41 0.96 -11.02
C ASP A 72 2.37 -0.58 -11.16
N GLU A 73 3.39 -1.27 -10.66
CA GLU A 73 3.46 -2.73 -10.65
C GLU A 73 2.92 -3.31 -9.34
N PHE A 74 2.09 -4.35 -9.44
CA PHE A 74 1.67 -5.14 -8.28
C PHE A 74 2.80 -6.08 -7.85
N VAL A 75 3.40 -5.79 -6.70
CA VAL A 75 4.52 -6.58 -6.16
C VAL A 75 4.02 -7.85 -5.46
N GLY A 76 2.83 -7.80 -4.87
CA GLY A 76 2.26 -8.95 -4.19
C GLY A 76 1.25 -8.58 -3.12
N PRO A 77 0.53 -9.57 -2.58
CA PRO A 77 -0.34 -9.36 -1.43
C PRO A 77 0.50 -8.92 -0.23
N VAL A 78 0.12 -7.80 0.38
CA VAL A 78 0.66 -7.39 1.67
C VAL A 78 -0.19 -8.07 2.72
N MET A 79 0.42 -8.92 3.55
CA MET A 79 -0.19 -9.38 4.78
C MET A 79 -0.53 -8.14 5.64
N PRO A 80 -1.74 -8.10 6.20
CA PRO A 80 -2.71 -7.05 5.97
C PRO A 80 -2.22 -5.66 6.36
N CYS A 81 -2.61 -4.65 5.57
CA CYS A 81 -2.69 -3.27 6.03
C CYS A 81 -3.79 -3.07 7.11
N SER A 82 -4.08 -4.09 7.93
CA SER A 82 -4.94 -3.93 9.09
C SER A 82 -4.17 -3.12 10.12
N LYS A 83 -4.90 -2.39 10.94
CA LYS A 83 -4.38 -1.59 12.05
C LYS A 83 -3.71 -2.44 13.15
N ASP A 84 -3.38 -3.70 12.88
CA ASP A 84 -2.77 -4.67 13.78
C ASP A 84 -1.32 -5.02 13.41
N GLY A 85 -0.72 -4.25 12.48
CA GLY A 85 0.73 -4.15 12.29
C GLY A 85 1.51 -3.59 13.49
N ALA A 86 0.95 -3.70 14.70
CA ALA A 86 1.65 -3.51 15.97
C ALA A 86 1.74 -4.82 16.78
N PHE A 87 0.98 -5.88 16.44
CA PHE A 87 0.99 -7.12 17.21
C PHE A 87 1.95 -8.17 16.63
N GLU A 88 1.97 -8.38 15.31
CA GLU A 88 2.88 -9.36 14.68
C GLU A 88 4.35 -8.88 14.68
N ALA A 89 4.60 -7.57 14.55
CA ALA A 89 5.94 -7.01 14.71
C ALA A 89 6.45 -7.07 16.17
N ALA A 90 5.55 -7.06 17.15
CA ALA A 90 5.91 -7.24 18.56
C ALA A 90 6.23 -8.72 18.87
N VAL A 91 5.57 -9.67 18.21
CA VAL A 91 5.85 -11.11 18.39
C VAL A 91 7.23 -11.49 17.84
N GLU A 92 7.65 -10.96 16.68
CA GLU A 92 9.02 -11.18 16.19
C GLU A 92 10.09 -10.51 17.07
N ALA A 93 9.81 -9.32 17.62
CA ALA A 93 10.71 -8.64 18.54
C ALA A 93 10.86 -9.38 19.89
N ASP A 94 9.80 -10.01 20.39
CA ASP A 94 9.84 -10.77 21.65
C ASP A 94 10.55 -12.14 21.45
N MET A 95 10.34 -12.83 20.32
CA MET A 95 11.06 -14.08 20.02
C MET A 95 12.57 -13.89 19.78
N ALA A 96 12.97 -12.77 19.16
CA ALA A 96 14.39 -12.43 19.01
C ALA A 96 15.08 -12.21 20.37
N SER A 97 14.34 -11.72 21.38
CA SER A 97 14.84 -11.58 22.74
C SER A 97 14.93 -12.91 23.50
N TYR A 98 14.04 -13.87 23.21
CA TYR A 98 14.05 -15.20 23.82
C TYR A 98 15.23 -16.05 23.31
N GLN A 99 15.54 -15.96 22.01
CA GLN A 99 16.67 -16.69 21.41
C GLN A 99 18.04 -16.09 21.75
N ALA A 100 18.11 -14.82 22.17
CA ALA A 100 19.34 -14.20 22.64
C ALA A 100 19.73 -14.58 24.09
N ARG A 101 18.82 -15.18 24.88
CA ARG A 101 19.09 -15.62 26.26
C ARG A 101 19.50 -17.09 26.41
N SER A 102 19.47 -17.87 25.34
CA SER A 102 19.76 -19.31 25.39
C SER A 102 21.19 -19.71 24.98
N PHE A 103 22.09 -18.75 24.73
CA PHE A 103 23.45 -19.03 24.25
C PHE A 103 24.60 -18.66 25.20
N GLN A 104 24.43 -18.84 26.52
CA GLN A 104 25.55 -18.75 27.46
C GLN A 104 25.46 -19.77 28.61
N VAL A 105 25.30 -21.06 28.33
CA VAL A 105 25.69 -22.10 29.30
C VAL A 105 26.26 -23.33 28.59
N ARG A 106 27.46 -23.22 28.03
CA ARG A 106 28.33 -24.39 27.78
C ARG A 106 29.79 -23.99 28.03
N GLY A 107 30.27 -24.22 29.26
CA GLY A 107 31.69 -24.02 29.60
C GLY A 107 32.03 -24.12 31.09
N ARG A 108 31.99 -25.34 31.65
CA ARG A 108 32.64 -25.87 32.88
C ARG A 108 31.79 -27.05 33.35
N TRP A 109 32.28 -28.28 33.51
CA TRP A 109 33.53 -28.75 34.12
C TRP A 109 34.05 -29.99 33.40
#